data_AF-A0A7C5Q3D1-F1
#
_entry.id   AF-A0A7C5Q3D1-F1
#
_cell.length_a   1.000
_cell.length_b   1.000
_cell.length_c   1.000
_cell.angle_alpha   90.00
_cell.angle_beta   90.00
_cell.angle_gamma   90.00
#
_symmetry.space_group_name_H-M   'P 1'
#
loop_
_entity.id
_entity.type
_entity.pdbx_description
1 polymer ?
#
loop_
_entity_poly.entity_id
_entity_poly.type
_entity_poly.pdbx_seq_one_letter_code
_entity_poly.pdbx_strand_id
1 'polypeptide(L)'
;MWLVSKRVAAIKALKENGVAVFYATGREGRMFIGDGSFSEEPKPVTDELRFHIRGLPSEKLTHFIRLDDARLWKRPLPAEDAAQHLSFIRKKEKWQFYFRGSVRQIPEEDFNTLSRMASVQP
;
A
#
# COMPACT_ATOMS: atom_id res chain seq x y z
N MET A 1 -3.74 -0.62 11.62
CA MET A 1 -2.27 -0.79 11.68
C MET A 1 -1.83 -1.54 10.42
N TRP A 2 -0.72 -1.11 9.81
CA TRP A 2 -0.13 -1.78 8.65
C TRP A 2 1.29 -2.25 8.95
N LEU A 3 1.58 -3.53 8.78
CA LEU A 3 2.90 -4.11 9.11
C LEU A 3 3.86 -4.03 7.94
N VAL A 4 5.11 -3.66 8.22
CA VAL A 4 6.17 -3.52 7.22
C VAL A 4 7.50 -4.09 7.72
N SER A 5 8.39 -4.43 6.79
CA SER A 5 9.77 -4.79 7.15
C SER A 5 10.64 -3.55 7.22
N LYS A 6 11.55 -3.48 8.20
CA LYS A 6 12.61 -2.45 8.23
C LYS A 6 13.51 -2.42 6.99
N ARG A 7 13.56 -3.54 6.25
CA ARG A 7 14.41 -3.71 5.06
C ARG A 7 13.75 -3.22 3.77
N VAL A 8 12.53 -2.71 3.85
CA VAL A 8 11.84 -2.14 2.69
C VAL A 8 12.62 -0.95 2.16
N ALA A 9 12.97 -0.99 0.87
CA ALA A 9 13.78 0.06 0.24
C ALA A 9 13.15 1.45 0.40
N ALA A 10 11.81 1.52 0.34
CA ALA A 10 11.05 2.76 0.47
C ALA A 10 10.66 3.11 1.92
N ILE A 11 11.25 2.50 2.95
CA ILE A 11 10.86 2.81 4.34
C ILE A 11 11.10 4.27 4.70
N LYS A 12 12.14 4.90 4.13
CA LYS A 12 12.44 6.34 4.30
C LYS A 12 11.41 7.28 3.66
N ALA A 13 10.56 6.75 2.77
CA ALA A 13 9.46 7.50 2.18
C ALA A 13 8.23 7.54 3.09
N LEU A 14 8.17 6.69 4.12
CA LEU A 14 7.12 6.69 5.13
C LEU A 14 7.46 7.72 6.21
N LYS A 15 7.21 8.98 5.90
CA LYS A 15 7.40 10.12 6.81
C LYS A 15 6.09 10.54 7.45
N GLU A 16 6.19 11.38 8.48
CA GLU A 16 5.03 11.99 9.14
C GLU A 16 4.07 12.64 8.15
N ASN A 17 2.76 12.57 8.47
CA ASN A 17 1.65 13.14 7.70
C ASN A 17 1.54 12.58 6.26
N GLY A 18 1.76 11.29 6.09
CA GLY A 18 1.64 10.60 4.82
C GLY A 18 0.23 10.08 4.52
N VAL A 19 -0.01 9.81 3.24
CA VAL A 19 -1.18 9.08 2.74
C VAL A 19 -0.72 7.85 1.96
N ALA A 20 -1.52 6.78 2.01
CA ALA A 20 -1.22 5.52 1.36
C ALA A 20 -2.46 4.97 0.66
N VAL A 21 -2.25 4.28 -0.46
CA VAL A 21 -3.22 3.38 -1.06
C VAL A 21 -2.81 1.95 -0.71
N PHE A 22 -3.77 1.13 -0.30
CA PHE A 22 -3.55 -0.27 0.04
C PHE A 22 -3.66 -1.14 -1.20
N TYR A 23 -2.64 -1.96 -1.39
CA TYR A 23 -2.53 -2.92 -2.49
C TYR A 23 -2.54 -4.34 -1.92
N ALA A 24 -3.45 -5.18 -2.43
CA ALA A 24 -3.61 -6.56 -2.00
C ALA A 24 -3.39 -7.51 -3.17
N THR A 25 -2.82 -8.67 -2.85
CA THR A 25 -2.68 -9.79 -3.78
C THR A 25 -3.37 -11.01 -3.19
N GLY A 26 -4.04 -11.79 -4.02
CA GLY A 26 -4.78 -12.96 -3.57
C GLY A 26 -5.40 -13.76 -4.71
N ARG A 27 -6.41 -14.56 -4.39
CA ARG A 27 -7.15 -15.38 -5.38
C ARG A 27 -7.85 -14.52 -6.44
N GLU A 28 -8.38 -13.39 -6.03
CA GLU A 28 -9.01 -12.37 -6.90
C GLU A 28 -7.99 -11.54 -7.69
N GLY A 29 -6.71 -11.93 -7.69
CA GLY A 29 -5.65 -11.22 -8.39
C GLY A 29 -5.03 -10.09 -7.57
N ARG A 30 -4.68 -9.00 -8.26
CA ARG A 30 -3.95 -7.84 -7.72
C ARG A 30 -4.89 -6.64 -7.73
N MET A 31 -5.19 -6.12 -6.55
CA MET A 31 -6.22 -5.09 -6.38
C MET A 31 -5.68 -3.93 -5.55
N PHE A 32 -6.13 -2.72 -5.85
CA PHE A 32 -6.13 -1.62 -4.91
C PHE A 32 -7.45 -1.65 -4.15
N ILE A 33 -7.39 -1.62 -2.81
CA ILE A 33 -8.55 -1.97 -1.97
C ILE A 33 -9.03 -0.83 -1.07
N GLY A 34 -8.27 0.26 -0.98
CA GLY A 34 -8.55 1.31 -0.03
C GLY A 34 -7.42 2.32 0.09
N ASP A 35 -7.63 3.32 0.92
CA ASP A 35 -6.68 4.37 1.25
C ASP A 35 -6.68 4.67 2.76
N GLY A 36 -5.64 5.36 3.21
CA GLY A 36 -5.54 5.83 4.59
C GLY A 36 -4.44 6.85 4.80
N SER A 37 -4.45 7.47 5.97
CA SER A 37 -3.46 8.46 6.40
C SER A 37 -2.71 7.99 7.64
N PHE A 38 -1.53 8.57 7.85
CA PHE A 38 -0.71 8.34 9.03
C PHE A 38 0.10 9.58 9.37
N SER A 39 0.12 9.96 10.64
CA SER A 39 0.85 11.11 11.17
C SER A 39 2.24 10.75 11.69
N GLU A 40 2.50 9.46 11.95
CA GLU A 40 3.73 8.99 12.59
C GLU A 40 4.60 8.15 11.65
N GLU A 41 5.92 8.21 11.85
CA GLU A 41 6.86 7.30 11.20
C GLU A 41 6.65 5.83 11.63
N PRO A 42 7.09 4.83 10.84
CA PRO A 42 6.99 3.42 11.21
C PRO A 42 7.71 3.12 12.52
N LYS A 43 6.99 2.53 13.48
CA LYS A 43 7.52 2.16 14.80
C LYS A 43 7.90 0.67 14.83
N PRO A 44 8.94 0.27 15.59
CA PRO A 44 9.23 -1.14 15.81
C PRO A 44 8.04 -1.87 16.43
N VAL A 45 7.80 -3.11 15.98
CA VAL A 45 6.83 -4.00 16.61
C VAL A 45 7.29 -4.33 18.04
N THR A 46 6.38 -4.17 19.00
CA THR A 46 6.59 -4.57 20.40
C THR A 46 6.43 -6.08 20.56
N ASP A 47 7.00 -6.67 21.60
CA ASP A 47 6.90 -8.12 21.82
C ASP A 47 5.45 -8.59 22.01
N GLU A 48 4.60 -7.77 22.63
CA GLU A 48 3.17 -8.01 22.72
C GLU A 48 2.51 -8.09 21.34
N LEU A 49 2.81 -7.13 20.45
CA LEU A 49 2.27 -7.12 19.09
C LEU A 49 2.77 -8.31 18.25
N ARG A 50 3.98 -8.83 18.50
CA ARG A 50 4.53 -9.98 17.74
C ARG A 50 3.61 -11.19 17.78
N PHE A 51 2.96 -11.46 18.91
CA PHE A 51 2.06 -12.61 19.07
C PHE A 51 0.78 -12.51 18.23
N HIS A 52 0.43 -11.30 17.77
CA HIS A 52 -0.77 -11.04 16.98
C HIS A 52 -0.50 -10.87 15.48
N ILE A 53 0.76 -10.88 15.05
CA ILE A 53 1.12 -10.73 13.64
C ILE A 53 0.62 -11.92 12.83
N ARG A 54 -0.19 -11.61 11.80
CA ARG A 54 -0.62 -12.57 10.78
C ARG A 54 0.13 -12.27 9.48
N GLY A 55 0.68 -13.31 8.85
CA GLY A 55 1.46 -13.21 7.61
C GLY A 55 2.70 -14.09 7.66
N LEU A 56 3.17 -14.53 6.48
CA LEU A 56 4.36 -15.37 6.36
C LEU A 56 5.35 -14.72 5.39
N PRO A 57 6.64 -14.60 5.74
CA PRO A 57 7.22 -14.81 7.08
C PRO A 57 6.93 -13.64 8.06
N SER A 58 6.31 -13.93 9.20
CA SER A 58 5.93 -12.91 10.20
C SER A 58 7.14 -12.25 10.87
N GLU A 59 8.26 -12.97 11.01
CA GLU A 59 9.51 -12.47 11.59
C GLU A 59 10.14 -11.33 10.77
N LYS A 60 9.77 -11.21 9.49
CA LYS A 60 10.22 -10.11 8.63
C LYS A 60 9.41 -8.82 8.82
N LEU A 61 8.23 -8.90 9.44
CA LEU A 61 7.36 -7.76 9.75
C LEU A 61 7.80 -7.13 11.07
N THR A 62 8.85 -6.31 11.00
CA THR A 62 9.53 -5.79 12.19
C THR A 62 9.03 -4.42 12.64
N HIS A 63 8.29 -3.70 11.79
CA HIS A 63 7.76 -2.37 12.08
C HIS A 63 6.28 -2.30 11.71
N PHE A 64 5.58 -1.32 12.25
CA PHE A 64 4.20 -1.04 11.92
C PHE A 64 3.99 0.45 11.68
N ILE A 65 3.01 0.75 10.84
CA ILE A 65 2.46 2.08 10.61
C ILE A 65 1.14 2.14 11.35
N ARG A 66 1.00 3.12 12.24
CA ARG A 66 -0.29 3.46 12.83
C ARG A 66 -1.04 4.32 11.81
N LEU A 67 -2.24 3.87 11.45
CA LEU A 67 -3.11 4.63 10.55
C LEU A 67 -4.03 5.49 11.40
N ASP A 68 -4.19 6.76 11.03
CA ASP A 68 -5.10 7.69 11.69
C ASP A 68 -6.51 7.55 11.13
N ASP A 69 -6.61 7.42 9.81
CA ASP A 69 -7.81 7.01 9.08
C ASP A 69 -7.47 5.91 8.07
N ALA A 70 -8.41 5.02 7.82
CA ALA A 70 -8.29 3.96 6.84
C ALA A 70 -9.68 3.55 6.36
N ARG A 71 -9.86 3.51 5.03
CA ARG A 71 -11.13 3.16 4.41
C ARG A 71 -10.90 2.13 3.34
N LEU A 72 -11.75 1.10 3.35
CA LEU A 72 -11.85 0.16 2.24
C LEU A 72 -12.79 0.74 1.19
N TRP A 73 -12.41 0.62 -0.08
CA TRP A 73 -13.27 1.01 -1.17
C TRP A 73 -14.38 -0.01 -1.36
N LYS A 74 -15.60 0.47 -1.60
CA LYS A 74 -16.76 -0.39 -1.89
C LYS A 74 -16.50 -1.32 -3.08
N ARG A 75 -15.73 -0.82 -4.06
CA ARG A 75 -15.25 -1.60 -5.20
C ARG A 75 -13.73 -1.49 -5.28
N PRO A 76 -13.02 -2.56 -4.94
CA PRO A 76 -11.60 -2.67 -5.21
C PRO A 76 -11.30 -2.47 -6.70
N LEU A 77 -10.21 -1.77 -7.01
CA LEU A 77 -9.77 -1.54 -8.38
C LEU A 77 -8.80 -2.62 -8.83
N PRO A 78 -9.04 -3.28 -9.97
CA PRO A 78 -8.03 -4.12 -10.61
C PRO A 78 -6.75 -3.33 -10.88
N ALA A 79 -5.62 -3.85 -10.43
CA ALA A 79 -4.34 -3.17 -10.60
C ALA A 79 -3.92 -3.07 -12.07
N GLU A 80 -4.40 -3.98 -12.93
CA GLU A 80 -4.20 -3.96 -14.37
C GLU A 80 -4.84 -2.73 -15.02
N ASP A 81 -6.11 -2.46 -14.68
CA ASP A 81 -6.86 -1.31 -15.19
C ASP A 81 -6.22 -0.01 -14.72
N ALA A 82 -5.96 0.08 -13.41
CA ALA A 82 -5.28 1.24 -12.84
C ALA A 82 -3.90 1.47 -13.49
N ALA A 83 -3.14 0.40 -13.76
CA ALA A 83 -1.79 0.52 -14.31
C ALA A 83 -1.72 1.25 -15.64
N GLN A 84 -2.77 1.20 -16.46
CA GLN A 84 -2.85 1.93 -17.73
C GLN A 84 -2.77 3.45 -17.53
N HIS A 85 -3.21 3.94 -16.37
CA HIS A 85 -3.32 5.37 -16.06
C HIS A 85 -2.20 5.91 -15.17
N LEU A 86 -1.40 5.04 -14.54
CA LEU A 86 -0.37 5.45 -13.58
C LEU A 86 0.93 5.89 -14.26
N SER A 87 1.36 7.13 -14.05
CA SER A 87 2.53 7.75 -14.68
C SER A 87 3.84 7.07 -14.25
N PHE A 88 3.93 6.56 -13.02
CA PHE A 88 5.12 5.83 -12.56
C PHE A 88 5.34 4.50 -13.30
N ILE A 89 4.31 3.97 -13.97
CA ILE A 89 4.38 2.75 -14.78
C ILE A 89 4.70 3.13 -16.23
N ARG A 90 6.00 3.11 -16.54
CA ARG A 90 6.52 3.50 -17.86
C ARG A 90 6.27 2.45 -18.96
N LYS A 91 6.17 1.17 -18.60
CA LYS A 91 5.93 0.05 -19.54
C LYS A 91 4.67 -0.69 -19.11
N LYS A 92 3.55 -0.43 -19.79
CA LYS A 92 2.21 -0.91 -19.39
C LYS A 92 2.09 -2.42 -19.51
N GLU A 93 2.73 -3.02 -20.50
CA GLU A 93 2.76 -4.49 -20.73
C GLU A 93 3.51 -5.22 -19.62
N LYS A 94 4.34 -4.49 -18.86
CA LYS A 94 5.19 -5.00 -17.77
C LYS A 94 4.82 -4.39 -16.42
N TRP A 95 3.57 -3.96 -16.26
CA TRP A 95 3.10 -3.25 -15.07
C TRP A 95 3.36 -4.01 -13.75
N GLN A 96 3.23 -5.34 -13.76
CA GLN A 96 3.45 -6.25 -12.63
C GLN A 96 4.77 -5.95 -11.88
N PHE A 97 5.83 -5.66 -12.64
CA PHE A 97 7.17 -5.48 -12.09
C PHE A 97 7.30 -4.21 -11.25
N TYR A 98 6.47 -3.21 -11.52
CA TYR A 98 6.47 -1.95 -10.79
C TYR A 98 5.87 -2.10 -9.39
N PHE A 99 5.00 -3.08 -9.16
CA PHE A 99 4.42 -3.37 -7.84
C PHE A 99 5.24 -4.37 -7.01
N ARG A 100 6.46 -4.72 -7.43
CA ARG A 100 7.34 -5.57 -6.62
C ARG A 100 7.85 -4.79 -5.40
N GLY A 101 7.84 -5.45 -4.25
CA GLY A 101 8.14 -4.85 -2.95
C GLY A 101 6.88 -4.58 -2.16
N SER A 102 7.01 -4.31 -0.86
CA SER A 102 5.85 -4.12 0.02
C SER A 102 5.44 -2.66 0.22
N VAL A 103 6.30 -1.70 -0.16
CA VAL A 103 6.00 -0.25 -0.12
C VAL A 103 6.65 0.40 -1.32
N ARG A 104 5.94 1.35 -1.92
CA ARG A 104 6.42 2.19 -3.01
C ARG A 104 5.93 3.62 -2.80
N GLN A 105 6.83 4.57 -2.97
CA GLN A 105 6.44 5.96 -3.16
C GLN A 105 5.92 6.13 -4.59
N ILE A 106 4.73 6.73 -4.72
CA ILE A 106 4.12 7.09 -6.00
C ILE A 106 3.99 8.61 -6.09
N PRO A 107 3.96 9.16 -7.32
CA PRO A 107 3.58 10.55 -7.55
C PRO A 107 2.20 10.88 -6.97
N GLU A 108 2.00 12.14 -6.56
CA GLU A 108 0.70 12.61 -6.06
C GLU A 108 -0.40 12.51 -7.13
N GLU A 109 -0.07 12.79 -8.39
CA GLU A 109 -0.98 12.61 -9.53
C GLU A 109 -1.51 11.17 -9.67
N ASP A 110 -0.68 10.17 -9.33
CA ASP A 110 -1.03 8.77 -9.38
C ASP A 110 -1.92 8.37 -8.20
N PHE A 111 -1.66 8.93 -7.02
CA PHE A 111 -2.57 8.81 -5.87
C PHE A 111 -3.96 9.38 -6.18
N ASN A 112 -4.00 10.58 -6.76
CA ASN A 112 -5.25 11.25 -7.14
C ASN A 112 -5.99 10.48 -8.22
N THR A 113 -5.26 9.89 -9.18
CA THR A 113 -5.84 9.03 -10.22
C THR A 113 -6.50 7.80 -9.62
N LEU A 114 -5.82 7.09 -8.70
CA LEU A 114 -6.38 5.93 -7.99
C LEU A 114 -7.65 6.29 -7.19
N SER A 115 -7.58 7.38 -6.44
CA SER A 115 -8.70 7.85 -5.60
C SER A 115 -9.93 8.20 -6.44
N ARG A 116 -9.74 8.85 -7.60
CA ARG A 116 -10.81 9.15 -8.55
C ARG A 116 -11.39 7.89 -9.17
N MET A 117 -10.55 6.96 -9.63
CA MET A 117 -11.02 5.69 -10.20
C MET A 117 -11.86 4.89 -9.21
N ALA A 118 -11.50 4.91 -7.92
CA ALA A 118 -12.24 4.25 -6.85
C ALA A 118 -13.59 4.92 -6.56
N SER A 119 -13.68 6.24 -6.75
CA SER A 119 -14.89 7.03 -6.50
C SER A 119 -15.90 6.99 -7.67
N VAL A 120 -15.44 6.68 -8.88
CA VAL A 120 -16.22 6.86 -10.14
C VAL A 120 -16.99 5.59 -10.58
N GLN A 121 -16.99 4.51 -9.79
CA GLN A 121 -17.70 3.29 -10.21
C GLN A 121 -19.19 3.31 -9.79
N PRO A 122 -20.14 3.19 -10.75
CA PRO A 122 -21.58 3.49 -10.60
C PRO A 122 -22.31 2.58 -9.62
#